data_AF-A0A285D698-F1
#
_entry.id   AF-A0A285D698-F1
#
_cell.length_a   1.000
_cell.length_b   1.000
_cell.length_c   1.000
_cell.angle_alpha   90.00
_cell.angle_beta   90.00
_cell.angle_gamma   90.00
#
_symmetry.space_group_name_H-M   'P 1'
#
loop_
_entity.id
_entity.type
_entity.pdbx_description
1 polymer ?
#
loop_
_entity_poly.entity_id
_entity_poly.type
_entity_poly.pdbx_seq_one_letter_code
_entity_poly.pdbx_strand_id
1 'polypeptide(L)'
;RAESYEILQAMATKTSGLSPWINHFTVVQAGPSRPYPAAWHPACGKLLWKPSYNTIVVSMIPTLVLLPGSPWPVLPPGIHAAGLADVSAAFATNAWRRSLYDGLVDACGRLHRAGCPTVYLDGSYVSGKPKPGDYDACWDPSGVDPAKLDPVFLNFQNGRAAQKAAFKGEFFPSSMMCADVGKAFVEFFQRDRFTGIQKGIIAIPLTADPLLSGKVQP
;
A
#
# COMPACT_ATOMS: atom_id res chain seq x y z
N ARG A 1 11.33 -1.08 31.25
CA ARG A 1 11.27 -2.00 30.07
C ARG A 1 10.45 -3.27 30.33
N ALA A 2 9.93 -3.50 31.55
CA ALA A 2 8.99 -4.60 31.84
C ALA A 2 7.50 -4.14 31.92
N GLU A 3 7.24 -2.89 32.31
CA GLU A 3 5.87 -2.35 32.43
C GLU A 3 5.13 -2.14 31.09
N SER A 4 5.86 -2.11 29.98
CA SER A 4 5.32 -1.85 28.63
C SER A 4 4.58 -3.04 28.03
N TYR A 5 4.95 -4.26 28.43
CA TYR A 5 4.39 -5.49 27.86
C TYR A 5 3.11 -5.94 28.57
N GLU A 6 2.96 -5.66 29.87
CA GLU A 6 1.73 -6.00 30.60
C GLU A 6 0.54 -5.14 30.18
N ILE A 7 0.76 -3.88 29.80
CA ILE A 7 -0.29 -2.99 29.29
C ILE A 7 -0.83 -3.49 27.94
N LEU A 8 0.02 -4.07 27.08
CA LEU A 8 -0.40 -4.63 25.79
C LEU A 8 -1.19 -5.94 25.95
N GLN A 9 -0.87 -6.79 26.94
CA GLN A 9 -1.64 -8.00 27.20
C GLN A 9 -2.97 -7.74 27.93
N ALA A 10 -3.05 -6.70 28.77
CA ALA A 10 -4.29 -6.31 29.46
C ALA A 10 -5.34 -5.70 28.51
N MET A 11 -4.94 -5.18 27.35
CA MET A 11 -5.87 -4.66 26.34
C MET A 11 -6.38 -5.74 25.37
N ALA A 12 -5.64 -6.84 25.19
CA ALA A 12 -6.04 -7.95 24.34
C ALA A 12 -7.16 -8.83 24.94
N THR A 13 -7.30 -8.84 26.28
CA THR A 13 -8.31 -9.65 26.99
C THR A 13 -9.69 -9.01 27.08
N LYS A 14 -9.88 -7.75 26.63
CA LYS A 14 -11.13 -7.01 26.82
C LYS A 14 -11.97 -6.76 25.55
N THR A 15 -11.63 -7.38 24.43
CA THR A 15 -12.35 -7.22 23.15
C THR A 15 -12.96 -8.52 22.65
N SER A 16 -13.67 -9.24 23.52
CA SER A 16 -14.70 -10.18 23.08
C SER A 16 -16.02 -9.42 22.89
N GLY A 17 -16.20 -8.71 21.78
CA GLY A 17 -17.51 -8.10 21.49
C GLY A 17 -17.61 -6.91 20.54
N LEU A 18 -16.63 -6.62 19.68
CA LEU A 18 -16.76 -5.54 18.69
C LEU A 18 -16.66 -6.06 17.25
N SER A 19 -17.45 -5.43 16.37
CA SER A 19 -17.84 -5.92 15.04
C SER A 19 -16.68 -6.00 14.01
N PRO A 20 -16.81 -6.80 12.93
CA PRO A 20 -15.70 -7.13 12.03
C PRO A 20 -15.25 -6.00 11.06
N TRP A 21 -15.75 -4.77 11.21
CA TRP A 21 -15.68 -3.75 10.15
C TRP A 21 -14.83 -2.51 10.48
N ILE A 22 -13.98 -2.55 11.50
CA ILE A 22 -13.10 -1.41 11.84
C ILE A 22 -11.65 -1.86 11.74
N ASN A 23 -11.02 -1.63 10.58
CA ASN A 23 -9.59 -1.84 10.35
C ASN A 23 -8.74 -0.57 10.57
N HIS A 24 -9.28 0.46 11.22
CA HIS A 24 -8.52 1.66 11.59
C HIS A 24 -8.29 1.68 13.11
N PHE A 25 -7.04 1.48 13.52
CA PHE A 25 -6.59 1.86 14.86
C PHE A 25 -5.94 3.24 14.79
N THR A 26 -6.60 4.24 15.36
CA THR A 26 -6.01 5.56 15.57
C THR A 26 -5.20 5.52 16.86
N VAL A 27 -3.87 5.49 16.75
CA VAL A 27 -3.00 5.73 17.91
C VAL A 27 -2.86 7.25 18.08
N VAL A 28 -3.57 7.81 19.06
CA VAL A 28 -3.42 9.21 19.45
C VAL A 28 -2.22 9.33 20.38
N GLN A 29 -1.07 9.73 19.85
CA GLN A 29 0.10 10.04 20.67
C GLN A 29 0.29 11.56 20.74
N ALA A 30 0.19 12.12 21.94
CA ALA A 30 0.49 13.53 22.17
C ALA A 30 2.00 13.77 21.96
N GLY A 31 2.36 14.59 20.96
CA GLY A 31 3.74 15.04 20.76
C GLY A 31 4.10 16.19 21.72
N PRO A 32 5.39 16.40 22.03
CA PRO A 32 5.83 17.55 22.82
C PRO A 32 5.58 18.85 22.04
N SER A 33 4.90 19.80 22.68
CA SER A 33 4.58 21.12 22.16
C SER A 33 5.84 21.95 21.91
N ARG A 34 6.03 22.41 20.65
CA ARG A 34 6.92 23.56 20.37
C ARG A 34 6.06 24.83 20.32
N PRO A 35 6.40 25.90 21.06
CA PRO A 35 5.68 27.15 20.97
C PRO A 35 6.06 27.91 19.69
N TYR A 36 5.10 28.12 18.78
CA TYR A 36 5.17 29.20 17.78
C TYR A 36 4.61 30.50 18.41
N PRO A 37 5.07 31.70 17.98
CA PRO A 37 4.76 32.93 18.69
C PRO A 37 3.31 33.37 18.47
N ALA A 38 2.68 33.82 19.55
CA ALA A 38 1.28 34.20 19.63
C ALA A 38 0.99 35.52 18.89
N ALA A 39 0.00 35.51 18.00
CA ALA A 39 -0.64 36.74 17.53
C ALA A 39 -1.63 37.24 18.59
N TRP A 40 -1.47 38.49 19.03
CA TRP A 40 -2.32 39.14 20.04
C TRP A 40 -3.67 39.58 19.45
N HIS A 41 -4.78 39.20 20.09
CA HIS A 41 -6.12 39.73 19.79
C HIS A 41 -6.79 40.22 21.10
N PRO A 42 -7.11 41.52 21.24
CA PRO A 42 -7.53 42.10 22.53
C PRO A 42 -9.05 42.13 22.69
N ALA A 43 -9.70 40.99 22.98
CA ALA A 43 -11.12 41.00 23.37
C ALA A 43 -11.63 39.83 24.24
N CYS A 44 -10.89 38.75 24.42
CA CYS A 44 -11.35 37.67 25.31
C CYS A 44 -10.14 36.80 25.67
N GLY A 45 -9.67 36.86 26.92
CA GLY A 45 -8.45 36.19 27.40
C GLY A 45 -8.55 34.67 27.46
N LYS A 46 -8.79 34.00 26.33
CA LYS A 46 -8.65 32.55 26.19
C LYS A 46 -7.66 32.24 25.08
N LEU A 47 -6.53 31.66 25.48
CA LEU A 47 -5.57 31.04 24.58
C LEU A 47 -6.28 29.87 23.90
N LEU A 48 -6.71 30.05 22.64
CA LEU A 48 -7.18 28.96 21.81
C LEU A 48 -5.97 28.12 21.41
N TRP A 49 -5.55 27.22 22.30
CA TRP A 49 -4.63 26.15 21.96
C TRP A 49 -5.29 25.30 20.89
N LYS A 50 -4.81 25.37 19.64
CA LYS A 50 -5.10 24.35 18.63
C LYS A 50 -4.11 23.22 18.87
N PRO A 51 -4.49 22.11 19.52
CA PRO A 51 -3.62 20.95 19.57
C PRO A 51 -3.35 20.49 18.14
N SER A 52 -2.10 20.59 17.72
CA SER A 52 -1.60 19.92 16.52
C SER A 52 -1.42 18.45 16.86
N TYR A 53 -2.28 17.60 16.35
CA TYR A 53 -2.14 16.16 16.47
C TYR A 53 -1.35 15.63 15.27
N ASN A 54 -0.34 14.80 15.54
CA ASN A 54 0.23 13.96 14.50
C ASN A 54 -0.66 12.73 14.37
N THR A 55 -1.43 12.63 13.29
CA THR A 55 -2.15 11.40 12.96
C THR A 55 -1.12 10.39 12.44
N ILE A 56 -0.74 9.42 13.27
CA ILE A 56 0.04 8.26 12.82
C ILE A 56 -0.97 7.20 12.40
N VAL A 57 -1.25 7.11 11.10
CA VAL A 57 -2.02 5.99 10.54
C VAL A 57 -1.05 4.81 10.41
N VAL A 58 -1.14 3.84 11.31
CA VAL A 58 -0.46 2.55 11.14
C VAL A 58 -1.35 1.73 10.20
N SER A 59 -1.04 1.71 8.91
CA SER A 59 -1.80 0.92 7.95
C SER A 59 -1.35 -0.54 8.04
N MET A 60 -2.14 -1.38 8.71
CA MET A 60 -1.86 -2.81 8.78
C MET A 60 -2.50 -3.52 7.59
N ILE A 61 -1.67 -4.17 6.76
CA ILE A 61 -2.18 -5.10 5.73
C ILE A 61 -2.96 -6.22 6.44
N PRO A 62 -4.24 -6.47 6.09
CA PRO A 62 -5.03 -7.50 6.76
C PRO A 62 -4.43 -8.89 6.62
N THR A 63 -4.73 -9.75 7.60
CA THR A 63 -4.37 -11.18 7.54
C THR A 63 -5.02 -11.84 6.33
N LEU A 64 -4.27 -12.69 5.64
CA LEU A 64 -4.78 -13.44 4.49
C LEU A 64 -5.88 -14.42 4.91
N VAL A 65 -6.90 -14.55 4.08
CA VAL A 65 -8.04 -15.45 4.27
C VAL A 65 -8.00 -16.58 3.25
N LEU A 66 -8.43 -17.77 3.64
CA LEU A 66 -8.60 -18.89 2.72
C LEU A 66 -9.98 -18.80 2.06
N LEU A 67 -10.00 -18.68 0.73
CA LEU A 67 -11.24 -18.78 -0.04
C LEU A 67 -11.50 -20.25 -0.42
N PRO A 68 -12.74 -20.75 -0.33
CA PRO A 68 -13.09 -22.08 -0.79
C PRO A 68 -12.66 -22.30 -2.25
N GLY A 69 -11.80 -23.30 -2.51
CA GLY A 69 -11.30 -23.63 -3.84
C GLY A 69 -10.06 -22.85 -4.29
N SER A 70 -9.60 -21.84 -3.55
CA SER A 70 -8.32 -21.18 -3.85
C SER A 70 -7.17 -21.98 -3.19
N PRO A 71 -6.08 -22.28 -3.92
CA PRO A 71 -4.96 -23.06 -3.39
C PRO A 71 -4.11 -22.29 -2.37
N TRP A 72 -4.26 -20.96 -2.32
CA TRP A 72 -3.46 -20.09 -1.45
C TRP A 72 -4.36 -19.09 -0.72
N PRO A 73 -4.05 -18.72 0.53
CA PRO A 73 -4.69 -17.59 1.19
C PRO A 73 -4.47 -16.29 0.40
N VAL A 74 -5.49 -15.45 0.33
CA VAL A 74 -5.48 -14.16 -0.38
C VAL A 74 -5.90 -13.03 0.56
N LEU A 75 -5.73 -11.78 0.17
CA LEU A 75 -6.28 -10.67 0.96
C LEU A 75 -7.81 -10.76 1.01
N PRO A 76 -8.43 -10.40 2.15
CA PRO A 76 -9.88 -10.26 2.22
C PRO A 76 -10.34 -9.20 1.21
N PRO A 77 -11.58 -9.29 0.68
CA PRO A 77 -12.11 -8.34 -0.29
C PRO A 77 -11.88 -6.87 0.07
N GLY A 78 -11.46 -6.06 -0.90
CA GLY A 78 -11.25 -4.62 -0.74
C GLY A 78 -9.90 -4.11 -1.24
N ILE A 79 -9.74 -2.80 -1.28
CA ILE A 79 -8.48 -2.13 -1.60
C ILE A 79 -7.84 -1.69 -0.28
N HIS A 80 -6.68 -2.26 0.05
CA HIS A 80 -6.01 -2.03 1.32
C HIS A 80 -4.84 -1.07 1.12
N ALA A 81 -4.92 0.14 1.67
CA ALA A 81 -3.82 1.09 1.60
C ALA A 81 -2.62 0.58 2.42
N ALA A 82 -1.41 0.61 1.88
CA ALA A 82 -0.21 0.23 2.62
C ALA A 82 1.05 0.84 1.98
N GLY A 83 2.05 1.18 2.79
CA GLY A 83 3.35 1.63 2.28
C GLY A 83 4.22 0.46 1.82
N LEU A 84 5.28 0.76 1.08
CA LEU A 84 6.28 -0.21 0.64
C LEU A 84 6.95 -0.92 1.83
N ALA A 85 7.08 -0.26 2.99
CA ALA A 85 7.59 -0.88 4.22
C ALA A 85 6.64 -1.96 4.75
N ASP A 86 5.33 -1.69 4.78
CA ASP A 86 4.31 -2.64 5.21
C ASP A 86 4.23 -3.83 4.25
N VAL A 87 4.32 -3.57 2.93
CA VAL A 87 4.38 -4.61 1.90
C VAL A 87 5.59 -5.51 2.11
N SER A 88 6.76 -4.93 2.42
CA SER A 88 7.97 -5.72 2.73
C SER A 88 7.75 -6.61 3.94
N ALA A 89 7.24 -6.04 5.03
CA ALA A 89 6.99 -6.75 6.28
C ALA A 89 6.01 -7.93 6.10
N ALA A 90 4.96 -7.74 5.29
CA ALA A 90 3.95 -8.78 5.04
C ALA A 90 4.42 -9.84 4.04
N PHE A 91 5.11 -9.45 2.96
CA PHE A 91 5.27 -10.30 1.77
C PHE A 91 6.71 -10.61 1.39
N ALA A 92 7.73 -9.89 1.87
CA ALA A 92 9.13 -10.13 1.52
C ALA A 92 9.80 -11.18 2.44
N THR A 93 9.10 -12.28 2.70
CA THR A 93 9.41 -13.27 3.75
C THR A 93 10.60 -14.18 3.44
N ASN A 94 10.94 -14.39 2.18
CA ASN A 94 12.08 -15.21 1.75
C ASN A 94 12.90 -14.52 0.66
N ALA A 95 14.08 -15.07 0.35
CA ALA A 95 15.02 -14.46 -0.60
C ALA A 95 14.39 -14.22 -1.99
N TRP A 96 13.56 -15.16 -2.46
CA TRP A 96 12.88 -15.01 -3.73
C TRP A 96 11.87 -13.85 -3.71
N ARG A 97 11.02 -13.79 -2.67
CA ARG A 97 10.01 -12.74 -2.51
C ARG A 97 10.61 -11.37 -2.24
N ARG A 98 11.77 -11.30 -1.56
CA ARG A 98 12.59 -10.08 -1.47
C ARG A 98 13.05 -9.63 -2.84
N SER A 99 13.52 -10.55 -3.67
CA SER A 99 13.99 -10.21 -5.00
C SER A 99 12.89 -9.64 -5.93
N LEU A 100 11.63 -10.03 -5.72
CA LEU A 100 10.46 -9.45 -6.39
C LEU A 100 10.10 -8.08 -5.80
N TYR A 101 10.16 -7.96 -4.47
CA TYR A 101 9.97 -6.69 -3.75
C TYR A 101 10.96 -5.62 -4.21
N ASP A 102 12.24 -5.96 -4.38
CA ASP A 102 13.26 -5.01 -4.83
C ASP A 102 12.92 -4.43 -6.22
N GLY A 103 12.41 -5.27 -7.12
CA GLY A 103 11.93 -4.85 -8.43
C GLY A 103 10.68 -3.97 -8.36
N LEU A 104 9.76 -4.27 -7.45
CA LEU A 104 8.61 -3.42 -7.15
C LEU A 104 9.03 -2.03 -6.63
N VAL A 105 9.99 -1.97 -5.70
CA VAL A 105 10.51 -0.71 -5.16
C VAL A 105 11.16 0.16 -6.25
N ASP A 106 12.00 -0.43 -7.12
CA ASP A 106 12.59 0.30 -8.25
C ASP A 106 11.50 0.87 -9.17
N ALA A 107 10.52 0.04 -9.56
CA ALA A 107 9.42 0.47 -10.41
C ALA A 107 8.59 1.60 -9.77
N CYS A 108 8.24 1.48 -8.48
CA CYS A 108 7.55 2.51 -7.72
C CYS A 108 8.37 3.81 -7.66
N GLY A 109 9.70 3.74 -7.50
CA GLY A 109 10.58 4.92 -7.53
C GLY A 109 10.61 5.61 -8.89
N ARG A 110 10.54 4.88 -10.00
CA ARG A 110 10.45 5.46 -11.36
C ARG A 110 9.09 6.11 -11.60
N LEU A 111 8.00 5.44 -11.22
CA LEU A 111 6.64 5.97 -11.33
C LEU A 111 6.43 7.20 -10.46
N HIS A 112 6.96 7.20 -9.23
CA HIS A 112 6.91 8.34 -8.32
C HIS A 112 7.58 9.58 -8.94
N ARG A 113 8.78 9.43 -9.53
CA ARG A 113 9.49 10.53 -10.22
C ARG A 113 8.74 11.06 -11.44
N ALA A 114 7.92 10.22 -12.07
CA ALA A 114 7.04 10.64 -13.17
C ALA A 114 5.75 11.32 -12.67
N GLY A 115 5.49 11.39 -11.36
CA GLY A 115 4.30 12.03 -10.78
C GLY A 115 3.14 11.07 -10.52
N CYS A 116 3.36 9.76 -10.60
CA CYS A 116 2.31 8.77 -10.32
C CYS A 116 1.90 8.81 -8.84
N PRO A 117 0.60 8.94 -8.52
CA PRO A 117 0.12 9.05 -7.15
C PRO A 117 0.02 7.68 -6.46
N THR A 118 -0.38 6.64 -7.17
CA THR A 118 -0.73 5.34 -6.57
C THR A 118 -0.39 4.17 -7.48
N VAL A 119 0.12 3.10 -6.89
CA VAL A 119 0.24 1.77 -7.51
C VAL A 119 -0.66 0.77 -6.79
N TYR A 120 -1.49 0.06 -7.54
CA TYR A 120 -2.28 -1.07 -7.07
C TYR A 120 -1.50 -2.36 -7.30
N LEU A 121 -1.24 -3.13 -6.24
CA LEU A 121 -0.44 -4.36 -6.28
C LEU A 121 -1.31 -5.59 -6.06
N ASP A 122 -1.08 -6.58 -6.92
CA ASP A 122 -1.72 -7.89 -6.91
C ASP A 122 -0.77 -8.99 -7.45
N GLY A 123 -1.31 -9.96 -8.20
CA GLY A 123 -0.63 -11.15 -8.67
C GLY A 123 -0.41 -12.19 -7.58
N SER A 124 0.29 -13.26 -7.95
CA SER A 124 0.60 -14.34 -7.01
C SER A 124 1.44 -13.88 -5.82
N TYR A 125 2.10 -12.73 -5.94
CA TYR A 125 2.84 -12.08 -4.86
C TYR A 125 1.93 -11.71 -3.68
N VAL A 126 0.73 -11.15 -3.89
CA VAL A 126 -0.16 -10.76 -2.79
C VAL A 126 -1.02 -11.94 -2.31
N SER A 127 -0.37 -13.06 -2.01
CA SER A 127 -0.97 -14.30 -1.53
C SER A 127 -0.03 -15.09 -0.62
N GLY A 128 -0.56 -16.15 -0.01
CA GLY A 128 0.20 -17.11 0.79
C GLY A 128 1.07 -18.07 -0.02
N LYS A 129 1.16 -17.93 -1.35
CA LYS A 129 2.01 -18.76 -2.20
C LYS A 129 3.49 -18.59 -1.79
N PRO A 130 4.20 -19.65 -1.37
CA PRO A 130 5.58 -19.52 -0.85
C PRO A 130 6.57 -18.96 -1.89
N LYS A 131 6.40 -19.38 -3.14
CA LYS A 131 7.22 -18.96 -4.29
C LYS A 131 6.31 -18.42 -5.40
N PRO A 132 5.90 -17.13 -5.35
CA PRO A 132 5.12 -16.50 -6.42
C PRO A 132 5.91 -16.46 -7.72
N GLY A 133 5.24 -16.45 -8.87
CA GLY A 133 5.93 -16.34 -10.17
C GLY A 133 6.45 -14.91 -10.39
N ASP A 134 5.57 -13.97 -10.13
CA ASP A 134 5.70 -12.53 -10.30
C ASP A 134 4.66 -11.82 -9.40
N TYR A 135 4.64 -10.49 -9.51
CA TYR A 135 3.53 -9.64 -9.09
C TYR A 135 2.91 -8.98 -10.33
N ASP A 136 1.63 -8.63 -10.19
CA ASP A 136 0.89 -7.85 -11.17
C ASP A 136 0.54 -6.51 -10.55
N ALA A 137 0.73 -5.41 -11.28
CA ALA A 137 0.49 -4.08 -10.75
C ALA A 137 -0.24 -3.19 -11.75
N CYS A 138 -1.09 -2.30 -11.22
CA CYS A 138 -1.65 -1.20 -11.98
C CYS A 138 -1.17 0.12 -11.42
N TRP A 139 -0.86 1.10 -12.27
CA TRP A 139 -0.47 2.43 -11.83
C TRP A 139 -1.51 3.46 -12.27
N ASP A 140 -1.79 4.43 -11.41
CA ASP A 140 -2.71 5.52 -11.71
C ASP A 140 -2.00 6.55 -12.62
N PRO A 141 -2.50 6.78 -13.85
CA PRO A 141 -1.88 7.76 -14.75
C PRO A 141 -2.20 9.21 -14.39
N SER A 142 -3.09 9.46 -13.43
CA SER A 142 -3.49 10.81 -13.03
C SER A 142 -2.28 11.61 -12.53
N GLY A 143 -1.95 12.72 -13.19
CA GLY A 143 -0.81 13.57 -12.82
C GLY A 143 0.56 13.06 -13.28
N VAL A 144 0.63 11.94 -14.00
CA VAL A 144 1.89 11.45 -14.58
C VAL A 144 2.32 12.35 -15.75
N ASP A 145 3.56 12.82 -15.69
CA ASP A 145 4.24 13.56 -16.74
C ASP A 145 4.78 12.56 -17.79
N PRO A 146 4.23 12.53 -19.03
CA PRO A 146 4.66 11.59 -20.05
C PRO A 146 6.13 11.75 -20.45
N ALA A 147 6.72 12.93 -20.28
CA ALA A 147 8.13 13.18 -20.59
C ALA A 147 9.09 12.57 -19.56
N LYS A 148 8.60 12.24 -18.35
CA LYS A 148 9.38 11.63 -17.26
C LYS A 148 9.07 10.14 -17.06
N LEU A 149 8.00 9.65 -17.68
CA LEU A 149 7.61 8.25 -17.58
C LEU A 149 8.64 7.36 -18.29
N ASP A 150 9.17 6.36 -17.59
CA ASP A 150 10.03 5.35 -18.20
C ASP A 150 9.23 4.57 -19.26
N PRO A 151 9.66 4.56 -20.55
CA PRO A 151 8.92 3.90 -21.63
C PRO A 151 8.66 2.41 -21.40
N VAL A 152 9.42 1.75 -20.51
CA VAL A 152 9.19 0.35 -20.15
C VAL A 152 7.76 0.09 -19.63
N PHE A 153 7.14 1.08 -18.96
CA PHE A 153 5.77 0.98 -18.45
C PHE A 153 4.70 1.00 -19.54
N LEU A 154 5.07 1.36 -20.76
CA LEU A 154 4.20 1.33 -21.95
C LEU A 154 4.58 0.22 -22.93
N ASN A 155 5.59 -0.60 -22.61
CA ASN A 155 6.02 -1.70 -23.45
C ASN A 155 5.34 -3.02 -23.08
N PHE A 156 4.30 -3.38 -23.83
CA PHE A 156 3.53 -4.62 -23.66
C PHE A 156 3.96 -5.76 -24.61
N GLN A 157 5.03 -5.57 -25.40
CA GLN A 157 5.48 -6.55 -26.39
C GLN A 157 6.02 -7.83 -25.73
N ASN A 158 5.96 -8.95 -26.46
CA ASN A 158 6.51 -10.24 -26.04
C ASN A 158 6.06 -10.68 -24.63
N GLY A 159 4.79 -10.46 -24.29
CA GLY A 159 4.27 -10.76 -22.96
C GLY A 159 4.93 -9.92 -21.85
N ARG A 160 5.20 -8.63 -22.13
CA ARG A 160 5.85 -7.68 -21.22
C ARG A 160 7.24 -8.13 -20.75
N ALA A 161 8.00 -8.79 -21.63
CA ALA A 161 9.33 -9.30 -21.31
C ALA A 161 10.28 -8.22 -20.77
N ALA A 162 10.20 -6.99 -21.29
CA ALA A 162 11.01 -5.86 -20.80
C ALA A 162 10.69 -5.48 -19.35
N GLN A 163 9.40 -5.45 -18.98
CA GLN A 163 8.98 -5.16 -17.61
C GLN A 163 9.40 -6.29 -16.66
N LYS A 164 9.20 -7.55 -17.06
CA LYS A 164 9.65 -8.71 -16.28
C LYS A 164 11.17 -8.75 -16.10
N ALA A 165 11.94 -8.36 -17.11
CA ALA A 165 13.39 -8.28 -17.00
C ALA A 165 13.84 -7.16 -16.06
N ALA A 166 13.20 -5.99 -16.14
CA ALA A 166 13.54 -4.84 -15.30
C ALA A 166 13.10 -5.00 -13.84
N PHE A 167 11.88 -5.49 -13.61
CA PHE A 167 11.23 -5.42 -12.30
C PHE A 167 10.71 -6.77 -11.78
N LYS A 168 10.77 -7.84 -12.58
CA LYS A 168 10.20 -9.17 -12.26
C LYS A 168 8.69 -9.19 -12.02
N GLY A 169 8.00 -8.14 -12.46
CA GLY A 169 6.55 -8.05 -12.43
C GLY A 169 6.00 -7.34 -13.66
N GLU A 170 4.69 -7.20 -13.68
CA GLU A 170 3.94 -6.63 -14.80
C GLU A 170 3.23 -5.36 -14.35
N PHE A 171 3.18 -4.35 -15.23
CA PHE A 171 2.59 -3.04 -14.95
C PHE A 171 1.63 -2.64 -16.05
N PHE A 172 0.45 -2.17 -15.65
CA PHE A 172 -0.60 -1.69 -16.54
C PHE A 172 -1.11 -0.32 -16.06
N PRO A 173 -1.43 0.63 -16.95
CA PRO A 173 -2.18 1.82 -16.56
C PRO A 173 -3.55 1.39 -16.02
N SER A 174 -3.99 1.91 -14.88
CA SER A 174 -5.29 1.56 -14.28
C SER A 174 -6.48 1.97 -15.16
N SER A 175 -6.30 2.96 -16.02
CA SER A 175 -7.26 3.43 -17.02
C SER A 175 -7.40 2.51 -18.23
N MET A 176 -6.47 1.57 -18.44
CA MET A 176 -6.57 0.60 -19.51
C MET A 176 -7.75 -0.32 -19.24
N MET A 177 -8.61 -0.54 -20.24
CA MET A 177 -9.67 -1.55 -20.12
C MET A 177 -9.08 -2.93 -20.40
N CYS A 178 -9.41 -3.91 -19.57
CA CYS A 178 -9.14 -5.30 -19.90
C CYS A 178 -10.10 -5.70 -21.04
N ALA A 179 -9.57 -5.78 -22.27
CA ALA A 179 -10.35 -6.00 -23.49
C ALA A 179 -11.20 -7.28 -23.43
N ASP A 180 -10.76 -8.30 -22.68
CA ASP A 180 -11.45 -9.59 -22.57
C ASP A 180 -12.57 -9.60 -21.51
N VAL A 181 -12.59 -8.62 -20.59
CA VAL A 181 -13.49 -8.63 -19.41
C VAL A 181 -14.38 -7.39 -19.35
N GLY A 182 -14.09 -6.34 -20.12
CA GLY A 182 -14.88 -5.10 -20.15
C GLY A 182 -14.84 -4.31 -18.84
N LYS A 183 -13.84 -4.57 -17.99
CA LYS A 183 -13.67 -3.96 -16.66
C LYS A 183 -12.31 -3.28 -16.55
N ALA A 184 -12.20 -2.27 -15.68
CA ALA A 184 -10.92 -1.68 -15.33
C ALA A 184 -10.02 -2.74 -14.67
N PHE A 185 -8.70 -2.70 -14.91
CA PHE A 185 -7.78 -3.70 -14.36
C PHE A 185 -7.83 -3.79 -12.82
N VAL A 186 -8.16 -2.69 -12.13
CA VAL A 186 -8.36 -2.66 -10.67
C VAL A 186 -9.52 -3.57 -10.23
N GLU A 187 -10.58 -3.67 -11.02
CA GLU A 187 -11.69 -4.60 -10.74
C GLU A 187 -11.32 -6.04 -11.09
N PHE A 188 -10.53 -6.23 -12.14
CA PHE A 188 -10.03 -7.54 -12.55
C PHE A 188 -9.13 -8.16 -11.48
N PHE A 189 -8.21 -7.38 -10.89
CA PHE A 189 -7.34 -7.84 -9.81
C PHE A 189 -8.09 -8.18 -8.52
N GLN A 190 -9.31 -7.68 -8.34
CA GLN A 190 -10.13 -8.02 -7.18
C GLN A 190 -10.87 -9.36 -7.33
N ARG A 191 -10.49 -10.22 -8.29
CA ARG A 191 -11.03 -11.57 -8.44
C ARG A 191 -9.93 -12.62 -8.33
N ASP A 192 -10.16 -13.63 -7.50
CA ASP A 192 -9.28 -14.79 -7.41
C ASP A 192 -9.35 -15.59 -8.72
N ARG A 193 -8.18 -15.89 -9.30
CA ARG A 193 -8.08 -16.55 -10.61
C ARG A 193 -8.60 -17.99 -10.61
N PHE A 194 -8.60 -18.67 -9.47
CA PHE A 194 -8.99 -20.07 -9.37
C PHE A 194 -10.51 -20.23 -9.15
N THR A 195 -11.12 -19.29 -8.43
CA THR A 195 -12.51 -19.39 -7.96
C THR A 195 -13.44 -18.34 -8.55
N GLY A 196 -12.90 -17.22 -9.04
CA GLY A 196 -13.67 -16.04 -9.46
C GLY A 196 -14.26 -15.23 -8.30
N ILE A 197 -14.06 -15.68 -7.05
CA ILE A 197 -14.54 -15.01 -5.83
C ILE A 197 -13.75 -13.71 -5.62
N GLN A 198 -14.40 -12.71 -5.03
CA GLN A 198 -13.76 -11.44 -4.75
C GLN A 198 -12.60 -11.61 -3.77
N LYS A 199 -11.49 -10.96 -4.04
CA LYS A 199 -10.32 -10.87 -3.15
C LYS A 199 -9.83 -9.43 -3.05
N GLY A 200 -8.96 -9.17 -2.08
CA GLY A 200 -8.35 -7.87 -1.91
C GLY A 200 -7.11 -7.64 -2.77
N ILE A 201 -6.76 -6.37 -2.89
CA ILE A 201 -5.51 -5.87 -3.49
C ILE A 201 -4.91 -4.80 -2.58
N ILE A 202 -3.65 -4.43 -2.82
CA ILE A 202 -2.99 -3.35 -2.07
C ILE A 202 -2.98 -2.09 -2.90
N ALA A 203 -3.25 -0.93 -2.31
CA ALA A 203 -2.96 0.37 -2.89
C ALA A 203 -1.75 0.99 -2.17
N ILE A 204 -0.71 1.33 -2.92
CA ILE A 204 0.54 1.91 -2.45
C ILE A 204 0.55 3.39 -2.86
N PRO A 205 0.27 4.34 -1.94
CA PRO A 205 0.36 5.77 -2.23
C PRO A 205 1.82 6.17 -2.37
N LEU A 206 2.28 6.50 -3.58
CA LEU A 206 3.69 6.78 -3.84
C LEU A 206 4.11 8.16 -3.32
N THR A 207 3.24 9.16 -3.39
CA THR A 207 3.53 10.55 -2.97
C THR A 207 3.81 10.67 -1.48
N ALA A 208 3.23 9.80 -0.67
CA ALA A 208 3.37 9.81 0.78
C ALA A 208 4.29 8.70 1.30
N ASP A 209 4.88 7.87 0.42
CA ASP A 209 5.67 6.73 0.85
C ASP A 209 7.05 7.18 1.37
N PRO A 210 7.40 6.91 2.64
CA PRO A 210 8.66 7.35 3.21
C PRO A 210 9.90 6.74 2.52
N LEU A 211 9.78 5.54 1.92
CA LEU A 211 10.90 4.91 1.20
C LEU A 211 11.21 5.63 -0.11
N LEU A 212 10.22 6.31 -0.70
CA LEU A 212 10.38 7.06 -1.95
C LEU A 212 10.64 8.55 -1.71
N SER A 213 10.25 9.07 -0.56
CA SER A 213 10.40 10.47 -0.16
C SER A 213 11.84 10.88 0.21
N GLY A 214 12.83 10.02 -0.04
CA GLY A 214 14.24 10.23 0.29
C GLY A 214 14.97 11.23 -0.63
N LYS A 215 15.11 12.46 -0.13
CA LYS A 215 15.98 13.58 -0.59
C LYS A 215 15.74 14.12 -2.01
N VAL A 216 14.66 14.88 -2.17
CA VAL A 216 14.76 16.14 -2.94
C VAL A 216 15.28 17.20 -1.97
N GLN A 217 16.60 17.26 -1.77
CA GLN A 217 17.23 18.51 -1.36
C GLN A 217 17.49 19.31 -2.64
N PRO A 218 17.16 20.61 -2.67
CA PRO A 218 17.50 21.49 -3.79
C PRO A 218 19.01 21.58 -3.99
#